data_AF-A0A355SFA8-F1
#
_entry.id   AF-A0A355SFA8-F1
#
_cell.length_a   1.000
_cell.length_b   1.000
_cell.length_c   1.000
_cell.angle_alpha   90.00
_cell.angle_beta   90.00
_cell.angle_gamma   90.00
#
_symmetry.space_group_name_H-M   'P 1'
#
loop_
_entity.id
_entity.type
_entity.pdbx_description
1 polymer ?
#
loop_
_entity_poly.entity_id
_entity_poly.type
_entity_poly.pdbx_seq_one_letter_code
_entity_poly.pdbx_strand_id
1 'polypeptide(L)'
;AVIEDIREYLKGTFLQDADIVPVSSVTGKGIDTLVKLIDRLSDKVAAKDEGGIFRLPIDRVFTISGFGTVITGTLISGKIDEGDKIEIFPVKVETRARSIQVHEQPVKTAYAGQRVAINIANIKVEDIRRGYVAASIKSMEPSTMIDCRLNYLKDAGKPLKNRERVRVYQGTEELFGRVILLEDEELKPGESSLVQIRLESPISALSGDKYIIRRYSPMFTIGGGTIINSNAKKHKRFDKEVIDELAKMEKGDLDEIIENETLKTSADFPDARYLAKSTGKGLNEVGSIIDKLIKGGRLVAFSIGDSYCYAHRKYIDEIANKFRIILGQFHEKYPLRPGMSKEELKSRALKSSVKQSIFDDLLVMLKDMKE
;
A
#
# COMPACT_ATOMS: atom_id res chain seq x y z
N ALA A 1 27.68 -31.08 -21.47
CA ALA A 1 28.29 -30.79 -20.15
C ALA A 1 27.67 -29.54 -19.53
N VAL A 2 27.96 -28.34 -20.03
CA VAL A 2 27.52 -27.08 -19.38
C VAL A 2 26.00 -26.95 -19.21
N ILE A 3 25.20 -27.40 -20.19
CA ILE A 3 23.74 -27.36 -20.07
C ILE A 3 23.24 -28.32 -18.98
N GLU A 4 23.81 -29.54 -18.89
CA GLU A 4 23.47 -30.46 -17.81
C GLU A 4 23.87 -29.90 -16.44
N ASP A 5 25.04 -29.27 -16.33
CA ASP A 5 25.49 -28.64 -15.09
C ASP A 5 24.53 -27.52 -14.63
N ILE A 6 24.08 -26.68 -15.57
CA ILE A 6 23.07 -25.64 -15.28
C ILE A 6 21.75 -26.28 -14.84
N ARG A 7 21.30 -27.35 -15.50
CA ARG A 7 20.05 -28.03 -15.12
C ARG A 7 20.12 -28.64 -13.72
N GLU A 8 21.23 -29.28 -13.36
CA GLU A 8 21.39 -29.82 -12.01
C GLU A 8 21.46 -28.70 -10.97
N TYR A 9 22.10 -27.57 -11.28
CA TYR A 9 22.13 -26.39 -10.40
C TYR A 9 20.74 -25.76 -10.16
N LEU A 10 19.89 -25.72 -11.19
CA LEU A 10 18.54 -25.12 -11.10
C LEU A 10 17.48 -26.06 -10.52
N LYS A 11 17.82 -27.33 -10.28
CA LYS A 11 16.91 -28.36 -9.79
C LYS A 11 16.28 -27.97 -8.44
N GLY A 12 14.96 -28.10 -8.34
CA GLY A 12 14.21 -27.74 -7.12
C GLY A 12 14.02 -26.23 -6.89
N THR A 13 14.51 -25.39 -7.81
CA THR A 13 14.21 -23.96 -7.84
C THR A 13 13.00 -23.67 -8.72
N PHE A 14 12.47 -22.45 -8.64
CA PHE A 14 11.41 -21.98 -9.54
C PHE A 14 11.84 -21.89 -11.03
N LEU A 15 13.14 -22.09 -11.32
CA LEU A 15 13.73 -22.04 -12.66
C LEU A 15 14.11 -23.43 -13.20
N GLN A 16 13.76 -24.52 -12.50
CA GLN A 16 14.18 -25.88 -12.88
C GLN A 16 13.79 -26.26 -14.33
N ASP A 17 12.66 -25.73 -14.81
CA ASP A 17 12.07 -26.02 -16.13
C ASP A 17 12.34 -24.89 -17.14
N ALA A 18 13.23 -23.94 -16.82
CA ALA A 18 13.53 -22.82 -17.69
C ALA A 18 14.25 -23.27 -18.97
N ASP A 19 13.85 -22.68 -20.12
CA ASP A 19 14.52 -22.89 -21.40
C ASP A 19 15.97 -22.38 -21.34
N ILE A 20 16.92 -23.18 -21.81
CA ILE A 20 18.35 -22.83 -21.88
C ILE A 20 18.77 -22.69 -23.34
N VAL A 21 19.17 -21.49 -23.75
CA VAL A 21 19.61 -21.20 -25.12
C VAL A 21 21.10 -20.87 -25.14
N PRO A 22 21.96 -21.74 -25.70
CA PRO A 22 23.38 -21.42 -25.85
C PRO A 22 23.57 -20.38 -26.95
N VAL A 23 24.27 -19.28 -26.63
CA VAL A 23 24.52 -18.17 -27.57
C VAL A 23 25.99 -17.77 -27.59
N SER A 24 26.40 -17.13 -28.68
CA SER A 24 27.67 -16.41 -28.78
C SER A 24 27.41 -14.98 -29.23
N SER A 25 27.72 -14.00 -28.38
CA SER A 25 27.61 -12.58 -28.71
C SER A 25 28.63 -12.13 -29.75
N VAL A 26 29.72 -12.87 -29.95
CA VAL A 26 30.77 -12.55 -30.93
C VAL A 26 30.42 -13.06 -32.32
N THR A 27 29.96 -14.31 -32.42
CA THR A 27 29.64 -14.91 -33.73
C THR A 27 28.18 -14.76 -34.15
N GLY A 28 27.30 -14.33 -33.22
CA GLY A 28 25.86 -14.24 -33.45
C GLY A 28 25.13 -15.59 -33.35
N LYS A 29 25.85 -16.71 -33.14
CA LYS A 29 25.23 -18.05 -33.06
C LYS A 29 24.19 -18.09 -31.94
N GLY A 30 22.99 -18.56 -32.27
CA GLY A 30 21.90 -18.77 -31.31
C GLY A 30 21.11 -17.51 -30.93
N ILE A 31 21.53 -16.33 -31.39
CA ILE A 31 20.85 -15.06 -31.06
C ILE A 31 19.43 -15.03 -31.64
N ASP A 32 19.23 -15.47 -32.89
CA ASP A 32 17.88 -15.52 -33.48
C ASP A 32 16.93 -16.43 -32.69
N THR A 33 17.45 -17.56 -32.18
CA THR A 33 16.69 -18.48 -31.33
C THR A 33 16.34 -17.83 -30.00
N LEU A 34 17.28 -17.09 -29.40
CA LEU A 34 17.06 -16.35 -28.16
C LEU A 34 16.01 -15.26 -28.36
N VAL A 35 16.07 -14.49 -29.44
CA VAL A 35 15.09 -13.43 -29.76
C VAL A 35 13.68 -14.03 -29.87
N LYS A 36 13.51 -15.09 -30.68
CA LYS A 36 12.20 -15.77 -30.82
C LYS A 36 11.67 -16.32 -29.50
N LEU A 37 12.57 -16.81 -28.63
CA LEU A 37 12.18 -17.27 -27.30
C LEU A 37 11.71 -16.10 -26.43
N ILE A 38 12.44 -14.97 -26.43
CA ILE A 38 12.05 -13.76 -25.69
C ILE A 38 10.70 -13.23 -26.18
N ASP A 39 10.47 -13.19 -27.49
CA ASP A 39 9.17 -12.77 -28.05
C ASP A 39 8.04 -13.66 -27.55
N ARG A 40 8.20 -14.98 -27.67
CA ARG A 40 7.21 -15.97 -27.17
C ARG A 40 6.94 -15.84 -25.67
N LEU A 41 7.96 -15.51 -24.88
CA LEU A 41 7.81 -15.32 -23.43
C LEU A 41 7.12 -13.98 -23.13
N SER A 42 7.43 -12.92 -23.88
CA SER A 42 6.82 -11.61 -23.75
C SER A 42 5.32 -11.65 -23.99
N ASP A 43 4.85 -12.44 -24.96
CA ASP A 43 3.41 -12.64 -25.24
C ASP A 43 2.61 -13.21 -24.05
N LYS A 44 3.29 -13.88 -23.11
CA LYS A 44 2.68 -14.49 -21.92
C LYS A 44 2.70 -13.58 -20.70
N VAL A 45 3.40 -12.45 -20.78
CA VAL A 45 3.51 -11.51 -19.66
C VAL A 45 2.27 -10.62 -19.65
N ALA A 46 1.53 -10.65 -18.54
CA ALA A 46 0.43 -9.73 -18.35
C ALA A 46 0.92 -8.27 -18.37
N ALA A 47 0.19 -7.41 -19.07
CA ALA A 47 0.44 -5.98 -19.03
C ALA A 47 0.36 -5.47 -17.58
N LYS A 48 1.18 -4.48 -17.26
CA LYS A 48 1.12 -3.83 -15.94
C LYS A 48 -0.12 -2.96 -15.84
N ASP A 49 -0.60 -2.79 -14.61
CA ASP A 49 -1.75 -1.94 -14.34
C ASP A 49 -1.44 -0.46 -14.60
N GLU A 50 -2.10 0.10 -15.61
CA GLU A 50 -2.05 1.51 -16.02
C GLU A 50 -3.06 2.38 -15.27
N GLY A 51 -4.07 1.78 -14.61
CA GLY A 51 -5.11 2.49 -13.86
C GLY A 51 -4.73 2.86 -12.42
N GLY A 52 -3.60 2.30 -11.95
CA GLY A 52 -3.05 2.59 -10.63
C GLY A 52 -2.45 3.99 -10.48
N ILE A 53 -1.97 4.28 -9.27
CA ILE A 53 -1.29 5.53 -8.94
C ILE A 53 0.05 5.59 -9.67
N PHE A 54 0.39 6.74 -10.26
CA PHE A 54 1.74 6.98 -10.82
C PHE A 54 2.79 6.70 -9.74
N ARG A 55 3.74 5.80 -10.03
CA ARG A 55 4.83 5.50 -9.11
C ARG A 55 6.12 5.10 -9.83
N LEU A 56 7.17 5.89 -9.62
CA LEU A 56 8.47 5.77 -10.25
C LEU A 56 9.57 5.76 -9.19
N PRO A 57 10.07 4.58 -8.76
CA PRO A 57 11.29 4.49 -7.98
C PRO A 57 12.48 5.05 -8.77
N ILE A 58 13.16 6.03 -8.17
CA ILE A 58 14.24 6.78 -8.81
C ILE A 58 15.52 5.94 -8.73
N ASP A 59 16.08 5.60 -9.89
CA ASP A 59 17.33 4.88 -10.02
C ASP A 59 18.54 5.81 -10.25
N ARG A 60 18.33 6.96 -10.89
CA ARG A 60 19.33 8.00 -11.13
C ARG A 60 18.71 9.39 -11.09
N VAL A 61 19.55 10.35 -10.68
CA VAL A 61 19.26 11.78 -10.69
C VAL A 61 20.46 12.48 -11.29
N PHE A 62 20.24 13.38 -12.24
CA PHE A 62 21.30 14.19 -12.84
C PHE A 62 20.72 15.50 -13.39
N THR A 63 21.60 16.44 -13.75
CA THR A 63 21.21 17.70 -14.42
C THR A 63 21.59 17.63 -15.89
N ILE A 64 20.73 18.14 -16.76
CA ILE A 64 21.06 18.43 -18.15
C ILE A 64 21.08 19.95 -18.33
N SER A 65 22.17 20.46 -18.89
CA SER A 65 22.34 21.90 -19.18
C SER A 65 21.16 22.43 -20.01
N GLY A 66 20.54 23.52 -19.56
CA GLY A 66 19.38 24.11 -20.22
C GLY A 66 18.02 23.44 -19.95
N PHE A 67 17.99 22.22 -19.42
CA PHE A 67 16.74 21.49 -19.13
C PHE A 67 16.42 21.43 -17.64
N GLY A 68 17.45 21.35 -16.79
CA GLY A 68 17.30 21.24 -15.33
C GLY A 68 17.53 19.81 -14.83
N THR A 69 16.91 19.48 -13.70
CA THR A 69 17.08 18.17 -13.06
C THR A 69 16.20 17.12 -13.72
N VAL A 70 16.81 15.99 -14.05
CA VAL A 70 16.18 14.82 -14.65
C VAL A 70 16.30 13.64 -13.71
N ILE A 71 15.17 12.97 -13.49
CA ILE A 71 15.10 11.71 -12.75
C ILE A 71 14.82 10.56 -13.71
N THR A 72 15.43 9.40 -13.48
CA THR A 72 15.12 8.18 -14.23
C THR A 72 14.69 7.05 -13.31
N GLY A 73 13.86 6.16 -13.85
CA GLY A 73 13.40 4.96 -13.15
C GLY A 73 12.54 4.08 -14.04
N THR A 74 12.15 2.91 -13.54
CA THR A 74 11.11 2.10 -14.18
C THR A 74 9.77 2.46 -13.58
N LEU A 75 8.82 2.89 -14.40
CA LEU A 75 7.47 3.21 -13.96
C LEU A 75 6.79 1.90 -13.55
N ILE A 76 6.46 1.74 -12.26
CA ILE A 76 5.96 0.46 -11.75
C ILE A 76 4.44 0.36 -11.67
N SER A 77 3.73 1.49 -11.65
CA SER A 77 2.26 1.57 -11.67
C SER A 77 1.80 2.91 -12.23
N GLY A 78 0.60 2.91 -12.82
CA GLY A 78 -0.07 4.10 -13.34
C GLY A 78 0.55 4.64 -14.62
N LYS A 79 0.23 5.90 -14.90
CA LYS A 79 0.74 6.67 -16.02
C LYS A 79 1.12 8.07 -15.57
N ILE A 80 1.91 8.76 -16.39
CA ILE A 80 2.28 10.16 -16.16
C ILE A 80 2.21 10.92 -17.48
N ASP A 81 1.54 12.06 -17.44
CA ASP A 81 1.42 12.98 -18.56
C ASP A 81 2.37 14.19 -18.37
N GLU A 82 2.86 14.74 -19.48
CA GLU A 82 3.64 15.97 -19.45
C GLU A 82 2.81 17.13 -18.87
N GLY A 83 3.38 17.85 -17.90
CA GLY A 83 2.70 18.92 -17.17
C GLY A 83 2.08 18.47 -15.85
N ASP A 84 2.02 17.16 -15.58
CA ASP A 84 1.46 16.64 -14.33
C ASP A 84 2.24 17.09 -13.11
N LYS A 85 1.50 17.34 -12.02
CA LYS A 85 2.09 17.56 -10.71
C LYS A 85 2.37 16.23 -10.03
N ILE A 86 3.57 16.10 -9.49
CA ILE A 86 4.03 14.90 -8.79
C ILE A 86 4.67 15.29 -7.46
N GLU A 87 4.86 14.32 -6.58
CA GLU A 87 5.52 14.51 -5.29
C GLU A 87 6.67 13.52 -5.15
N ILE A 88 7.81 14.01 -4.63
CA ILE A 88 8.99 13.18 -4.38
C ILE A 88 8.98 12.73 -2.93
N PHE A 89 8.99 11.41 -2.73
CA PHE A 89 9.02 10.75 -1.43
C PHE A 89 10.41 10.16 -1.14
N PRO A 90 10.88 10.16 0.13
CA PRO A 90 10.13 10.45 1.35
C PRO A 90 10.07 11.93 1.75
N VAL A 91 10.72 12.83 1.00
CA VAL A 91 10.86 14.26 1.37
C VAL A 91 9.58 15.10 1.23
N LYS A 92 8.55 14.58 0.56
CA LYS A 92 7.25 15.24 0.33
C LYS A 92 7.38 16.60 -0.35
N VAL A 93 8.22 16.66 -1.39
CA VAL A 93 8.41 17.87 -2.20
C VAL A 93 7.59 17.76 -3.48
N GLU A 94 6.62 18.67 -3.64
CA GLU A 94 5.83 18.77 -4.87
C GLU A 94 6.65 19.39 -6.01
N THR A 95 6.50 18.84 -7.21
CA THR A 95 7.12 19.31 -8.45
C THR A 95 6.21 19.05 -9.65
N ARG A 96 6.68 19.38 -10.84
CA ARG A 96 5.97 19.17 -12.11
C ARG A 96 6.85 18.42 -13.10
N ALA A 97 6.28 17.43 -13.79
CA ALA A 97 6.90 16.77 -14.94
C ALA A 97 6.90 17.74 -16.13
N ARG A 98 8.05 18.35 -16.46
CA ARG A 98 8.18 19.32 -17.56
C ARG A 98 8.25 18.66 -18.93
N SER A 99 8.96 17.54 -19.03
CA SER A 99 9.07 16.74 -20.24
C SER A 99 9.37 15.30 -19.86
N ILE A 100 8.94 14.37 -20.72
CA ILE A 100 9.03 12.93 -20.49
C ILE A 100 9.71 12.27 -21.69
N GLN A 101 10.61 11.34 -21.42
CA GLN A 101 11.24 10.51 -22.44
C GLN A 101 11.15 9.03 -22.09
N VAL A 102 10.93 8.21 -23.11
CA VAL A 102 10.96 6.75 -23.06
C VAL A 102 11.86 6.28 -24.18
N HIS A 103 12.87 5.45 -23.87
CA HIS A 103 13.88 4.99 -24.83
C HIS A 103 14.52 6.14 -25.65
N GLU A 104 14.90 7.23 -24.96
CA GLU A 104 15.52 8.43 -25.56
C GLU A 104 14.62 9.21 -26.53
N GLN A 105 13.34 8.87 -26.63
CA GLN A 105 12.36 9.57 -27.44
C GLN A 105 11.42 10.42 -26.58
N PRO A 106 11.14 11.68 -26.95
CA PRO A 106 10.17 12.51 -26.23
C PRO A 106 8.76 11.96 -26.42
N VAL A 107 8.01 11.86 -25.33
CA VAL A 107 6.62 11.39 -25.32
C VAL A 107 5.76 12.30 -24.45
N LYS A 108 4.47 12.41 -24.78
CA LYS A 108 3.51 13.16 -23.95
C LYS A 108 3.06 12.38 -22.71
N THR A 109 3.05 11.05 -22.81
CA THR A 109 2.55 10.14 -21.78
C THR A 109 3.49 8.95 -21.67
N ALA A 110 3.78 8.51 -20.44
CA ALA A 110 4.47 7.26 -20.17
C ALA A 110 3.63 6.33 -19.29
N TYR A 111 3.83 5.02 -19.45
CA TYR A 111 3.00 3.95 -18.89
C TYR A 111 3.80 2.96 -18.04
N ALA A 112 3.13 2.31 -17.10
CA ALA A 112 3.72 1.27 -16.27
C ALA A 112 4.43 0.18 -17.09
N GLY A 113 5.63 -0.19 -16.66
CA GLY A 113 6.53 -1.13 -17.35
C GLY A 113 7.66 -0.43 -18.11
N GLN A 114 7.49 0.83 -18.49
CA GLN A 114 8.50 1.57 -19.24
C GLN A 114 9.59 2.14 -18.34
N ARG A 115 10.82 2.22 -18.85
CA ARG A 115 11.87 3.02 -18.25
C ARG A 115 11.73 4.46 -18.73
N VAL A 116 11.51 5.37 -17.79
CA VAL A 116 11.12 6.76 -18.05
C VAL A 116 12.22 7.70 -17.54
N ALA A 117 12.50 8.75 -18.31
CA ALA A 117 13.23 9.92 -17.86
C ALA A 117 12.25 11.10 -17.77
N ILE A 118 12.23 11.77 -16.62
CA ILE A 118 11.35 12.91 -16.37
C ILE A 118 12.19 14.12 -16.00
N ASN A 119 12.06 15.20 -16.76
CA ASN A 119 12.57 16.50 -16.36
C ASN A 119 11.61 17.11 -15.33
N ILE A 120 12.12 17.48 -14.16
CA ILE A 120 11.32 17.98 -13.04
C ILE A 120 11.61 19.44 -12.73
N ALA A 121 10.59 20.17 -12.32
CA ALA A 121 10.68 21.59 -12.01
C ALA A 121 11.21 21.87 -10.59
N ASN A 122 12.04 22.91 -10.44
CA ASN A 122 12.33 23.56 -9.16
C ASN A 122 12.88 22.64 -8.04
N ILE A 123 13.51 21.52 -8.42
CA ILE A 123 14.23 20.62 -7.50
C ILE A 123 15.67 20.53 -8.00
N LYS A 124 16.65 20.63 -7.11
CA LYS A 124 18.05 20.41 -7.47
C LYS A 124 18.44 18.95 -7.24
N VAL A 125 19.49 18.51 -7.93
CA VAL A 125 20.05 17.15 -7.78
C VAL A 125 20.48 16.85 -6.35
N GLU A 126 20.90 17.85 -5.58
CA GLU A 126 21.34 17.69 -4.18
C GLU A 126 20.18 17.41 -3.20
N ASP A 127 18.95 17.76 -3.56
CA ASP A 127 17.77 17.62 -2.69
C ASP A 127 17.13 16.23 -2.78
N ILE A 128 17.49 15.45 -3.81
CA ILE A 128 16.91 14.15 -4.11
C ILE A 128 17.99 13.13 -4.48
N ARG A 129 17.76 11.85 -4.24
CA ARG A 129 18.75 10.81 -4.54
C ARG A 129 18.09 9.54 -5.03
N ARG A 130 18.92 8.62 -5.54
CA ARG A 130 18.52 7.23 -5.75
C ARG A 130 17.96 6.64 -4.44
N GLY A 131 16.88 5.88 -4.59
CA GLY A 131 16.11 5.31 -3.48
C GLY A 131 14.82 6.07 -3.18
N TYR A 132 14.72 7.33 -3.64
CA TYR A 132 13.48 8.09 -3.56
C TYR A 132 12.46 7.61 -4.59
N VAL A 133 11.20 7.99 -4.41
CA VAL A 133 10.09 7.62 -5.28
C VAL A 133 9.37 8.88 -5.74
N ALA A 134 9.23 9.07 -7.05
CA ALA A 134 8.31 10.05 -7.59
C ALA A 134 6.93 9.40 -7.75
N ALA A 135 5.89 10.00 -7.17
CA ALA A 135 4.54 9.47 -7.26
C ALA A 135 3.49 10.58 -7.36
N SER A 136 2.22 10.22 -7.56
CA SER A 136 1.12 11.19 -7.52
C SER A 136 1.10 11.93 -6.18
N ILE A 137 0.66 13.20 -6.18
CA ILE A 137 0.58 14.00 -4.96
C ILE A 137 -0.25 13.29 -3.89
N LYS A 138 0.24 13.31 -2.64
CA LYS A 138 -0.42 12.77 -1.43
C LYS A 138 -0.81 11.29 -1.54
N SER A 139 -0.14 10.55 -2.42
CA SER A 139 -0.45 9.14 -2.66
C SER A 139 0.32 8.16 -1.79
N MET A 140 1.39 8.62 -1.13
CA MET A 140 2.24 7.78 -0.29
C MET A 140 2.50 8.45 1.05
N GLU A 141 2.77 7.63 2.06
CA GLU A 141 3.16 8.08 3.38
C GLU A 141 4.49 7.40 3.74
N PRO A 142 5.56 8.17 4.02
CA PRO A 142 6.82 7.61 4.45
C PRO A 142 6.72 7.00 5.85
N SER A 143 7.28 5.80 6.03
CA SER A 143 7.23 5.10 7.31
C SER A 143 8.56 4.44 7.65
N THR A 144 8.87 4.38 8.94
CA THR A 144 9.98 3.60 9.51
C THR A 144 9.53 2.24 10.03
N MET A 145 8.24 1.90 9.92
CA MET A 145 7.69 0.61 10.35
C MET A 145 6.77 0.06 9.27
N ILE A 146 7.09 -1.16 8.85
CA ILE A 146 6.30 -1.91 7.88
C ILE A 146 5.99 -3.30 8.44
N ASP A 147 4.76 -3.76 8.23
CA ASP A 147 4.37 -5.13 8.54
C ASP A 147 4.40 -5.96 7.25
N CYS A 148 5.00 -7.13 7.34
CA CYS A 148 5.40 -7.91 6.18
C CYS A 148 5.18 -9.40 6.43
N ARG A 149 4.93 -10.14 5.35
CA ARG A 149 5.20 -11.58 5.31
C ARG A 149 6.65 -11.78 4.92
N LEU A 150 7.43 -12.41 5.80
CA LEU A 150 8.81 -12.78 5.50
C LEU A 150 8.89 -14.26 5.16
N ASN A 151 9.40 -14.57 3.97
CA ASN A 151 9.83 -15.90 3.58
C ASN A 151 11.34 -16.01 3.80
N TYR A 152 11.75 -16.91 4.70
CA TYR A 152 13.15 -17.12 5.04
C TYR A 152 13.72 -18.27 4.19
N LEU A 153 14.81 -18.02 3.47
CA LEU A 153 15.34 -18.99 2.52
C LEU A 153 15.88 -20.24 3.22
N LYS A 154 15.74 -21.40 2.57
CA LYS A 154 16.31 -22.67 3.05
C LYS A 154 17.83 -22.59 3.23
N ASP A 155 18.49 -21.83 2.37
CA ASP A 155 19.95 -21.65 2.38
C ASP A 155 20.41 -20.46 3.25
N ALA A 156 19.53 -19.89 4.08
CA ALA A 156 19.87 -18.78 4.96
C ALA A 156 20.88 -19.17 6.08
N GLY A 157 21.10 -20.47 6.26
CA GLY A 157 22.14 -21.06 7.10
C GLY A 157 21.80 -21.15 8.59
N LYS A 158 21.54 -20.03 9.26
CA LYS A 158 21.17 -20.01 10.70
C LYS A 158 19.77 -19.43 10.90
N PRO A 159 19.03 -19.83 11.95
CA PRO A 159 17.76 -19.20 12.30
C PRO A 159 17.91 -17.68 12.46
N LEU A 160 16.88 -16.94 12.05
CA LEU A 160 16.79 -15.50 12.24
C LEU A 160 16.28 -15.23 13.65
N LYS A 161 17.02 -14.43 14.41
CA LYS A 161 16.63 -14.05 15.76
C LYS A 161 15.75 -12.81 15.77
N ASN A 162 14.88 -12.72 16.76
CA ASN A 162 14.14 -11.50 16.99
C ASN A 162 15.07 -10.29 17.23
N ARG A 163 14.73 -9.15 16.64
CA ARG A 163 15.49 -7.88 16.63
C ARG A 163 16.86 -7.95 15.93
N GLU A 164 17.12 -9.00 15.14
CA GLU A 164 18.33 -9.09 14.32
C GLU A 164 18.34 -7.96 13.28
N ARG A 165 19.51 -7.32 13.13
CA ARG A 165 19.71 -6.22 12.19
C ARG A 165 20.02 -6.78 10.81
N VAL A 166 19.28 -6.35 9.81
CA VAL A 166 19.36 -6.79 8.42
C VAL A 166 19.49 -5.60 7.48
N ARG A 167 20.00 -5.83 6.26
CA ARG A 167 19.82 -4.90 5.14
C ARG A 167 18.51 -5.21 4.45
N VAL A 168 17.70 -4.19 4.21
CA VAL A 168 16.43 -4.25 3.50
C VAL A 168 16.60 -3.54 2.17
N TYR A 169 16.17 -4.22 1.11
CA TYR A 169 16.10 -3.69 -0.24
C TYR A 169 14.63 -3.58 -0.63
N GLN A 170 14.18 -2.36 -0.90
CA GLN A 170 12.84 -2.10 -1.40
C GLN A 170 12.93 -1.07 -2.52
N GLY A 171 12.35 -1.39 -3.68
CA GLY A 171 12.48 -0.56 -4.88
C GLY A 171 13.94 -0.32 -5.24
N THR A 172 14.35 0.95 -5.30
CA THR A 172 15.73 1.38 -5.60
C THR A 172 16.55 1.73 -4.34
N GLU A 173 15.96 1.59 -3.16
CA GLU A 173 16.54 1.95 -1.86
C GLU A 173 17.17 0.75 -1.15
N GLU A 174 18.28 1.02 -0.46
CA GLU A 174 18.93 0.09 0.45
C GLU A 174 19.06 0.75 1.81
N LEU A 175 18.57 0.09 2.86
CA LEU A 175 18.65 0.61 4.22
C LEU A 175 18.75 -0.50 5.25
N PHE A 176 19.09 -0.12 6.49
CA PHE A 176 19.10 -1.05 7.60
C PHE A 176 17.76 -1.06 8.33
N GLY A 177 17.42 -2.23 8.86
CA GLY A 177 16.28 -2.41 9.74
C GLY A 177 16.48 -3.55 10.72
N ARG A 178 15.58 -3.64 11.69
CA ARG A 178 15.51 -4.76 12.65
C ARG A 178 14.22 -5.53 12.44
N VAL A 179 14.35 -6.85 12.27
CA VAL A 179 13.19 -7.73 12.10
C VAL A 179 12.61 -8.06 13.48
N ILE A 180 11.33 -7.76 13.69
CA ILE A 180 10.58 -8.15 14.87
C ILE A 180 9.68 -9.32 14.48
N LEU A 181 9.94 -10.49 15.06
CA LEU A 181 9.10 -11.67 14.86
C LEU A 181 7.83 -11.50 15.70
N LEU A 182 6.66 -11.52 15.05
CA LEU A 182 5.37 -11.31 15.70
C LEU A 182 4.77 -12.62 16.21
N GLU A 183 4.94 -13.70 15.44
CA GLU A 183 4.36 -15.03 15.70
C GLU A 183 5.34 -16.00 16.37
N ASP A 184 6.64 -15.77 16.20
CA ASP A 184 7.69 -16.75 16.53
C ASP A 184 8.77 -16.19 17.48
N GLU A 185 9.45 -17.09 18.19
CA GLU A 185 10.67 -16.75 18.94
C GLU A 185 11.92 -16.65 18.05
N GLU A 186 12.07 -17.60 17.14
CA GLU A 186 13.11 -17.64 16.11
C GLU A 186 12.50 -18.21 14.82
N LEU A 187 12.96 -17.73 13.66
CA LEU A 187 12.49 -18.20 12.36
C LEU A 187 13.53 -19.09 11.70
N LYS A 188 13.21 -20.36 11.42
CA LYS A 188 14.16 -21.33 10.86
C LYS A 188 14.23 -21.24 9.33
N PRO A 189 15.37 -21.62 8.71
CA PRO A 189 15.51 -21.66 7.26
C PRO A 189 14.40 -22.47 6.58
N GLY A 190 13.76 -21.88 5.57
CA GLY A 190 12.64 -22.49 4.83
C GLY A 190 11.25 -22.18 5.39
N GLU A 191 11.15 -21.52 6.54
CA GLU A 191 9.88 -21.10 7.14
C GLU A 191 9.46 -19.69 6.69
N SER A 192 8.20 -19.35 6.97
CA SER A 192 7.63 -18.03 6.73
C SER A 192 6.91 -17.53 7.97
N SER A 193 6.99 -16.23 8.26
CA SER A 193 6.40 -15.62 9.46
C SER A 193 5.92 -14.20 9.21
N LEU A 194 4.89 -13.76 9.94
CA LEU A 194 4.54 -12.35 10.02
C LEU A 194 5.56 -11.61 10.87
N VAL A 195 6.12 -10.55 10.28
CA VAL A 195 7.15 -9.73 10.90
C VAL A 195 6.83 -8.26 10.78
N GLN A 196 7.26 -7.49 11.78
CA GLN A 196 7.37 -6.04 11.65
C GLN A 196 8.84 -5.69 11.43
N ILE A 197 9.15 -4.99 10.34
CA ILE A 197 10.48 -4.47 10.09
C ILE A 197 10.52 -3.02 10.57
N ARG A 198 11.40 -2.74 11.54
CA ARG A 198 11.66 -1.39 12.04
C ARG A 198 12.92 -0.85 11.38
N LEU A 199 12.73 0.10 10.48
CA LEU A 199 13.73 0.67 9.59
C LEU A 199 14.46 1.83 10.28
N GLU A 200 15.74 2.02 9.95
CA GLU A 200 16.56 3.11 10.49
C GLU A 200 16.29 4.46 9.80
N SER A 201 15.72 4.44 8.60
CA SER A 201 15.27 5.59 7.84
C SER A 201 13.89 5.32 7.23
N PRO A 202 13.08 6.36 6.94
CA PRO A 202 11.76 6.16 6.37
C PRO A 202 11.87 5.67 4.91
N ILE A 203 11.00 4.73 4.55
CA ILE A 203 10.79 4.30 3.17
C ILE A 203 9.41 4.75 2.68
N SER A 204 9.24 4.78 1.37
CA SER A 204 7.96 5.05 0.73
C SER A 204 7.57 3.83 -0.09
N ALA A 205 6.75 2.98 0.52
CA ALA A 205 6.27 1.74 -0.06
C ALA A 205 4.74 1.66 0.00
N LEU A 206 4.16 0.78 -0.81
CA LEU A 206 2.75 0.43 -0.77
C LEU A 206 2.55 -1.01 -0.35
N SER A 207 1.35 -1.33 0.12
CA SER A 207 0.93 -2.71 0.32
C SER A 207 1.04 -3.51 -0.99
N GLY A 208 1.54 -4.74 -0.92
CA GLY A 208 1.85 -5.58 -2.08
C GLY A 208 3.26 -5.41 -2.63
N ASP A 209 4.02 -4.41 -2.18
CA ASP A 209 5.41 -4.25 -2.61
C ASP A 209 6.28 -5.41 -2.14
N LYS A 210 7.16 -5.86 -3.03
CA LYS A 210 8.16 -6.86 -2.70
C LYS A 210 9.40 -6.22 -2.10
N TYR A 211 10.01 -6.93 -1.15
CA TYR A 211 11.28 -6.54 -0.56
C TYR A 211 12.19 -7.75 -0.41
N ILE A 212 13.50 -7.50 -0.29
CA ILE A 212 14.52 -8.50 -0.04
C ILE A 212 15.26 -8.13 1.23
N ILE A 213 15.60 -9.14 2.04
CA ILE A 213 16.49 -8.97 3.19
C ILE A 213 17.81 -9.72 2.99
N ARG A 214 18.89 -9.07 3.39
CA ARG A 214 20.25 -9.62 3.37
C ARG A 214 20.88 -9.51 4.75
N ARG A 215 21.80 -10.42 5.05
CA ARG A 215 22.60 -10.31 6.27
C ARG A 215 23.51 -9.08 6.23
N TYR A 216 23.81 -8.60 7.42
CA TYR A 216 24.77 -7.50 7.61
C TYR A 216 26.18 -7.90 7.13
N SER A 217 26.66 -9.07 7.57
CA SER A 217 27.96 -9.64 7.18
C SER A 217 28.00 -11.15 7.43
N PRO A 218 28.51 -11.99 6.49
CA PRO A 218 28.77 -11.65 5.09
C PRO A 218 27.48 -11.27 4.36
N MET A 219 27.59 -10.53 3.26
CA MET A 219 26.43 -10.00 2.54
C MET A 219 25.82 -11.03 1.59
N PHE A 220 24.89 -11.84 2.10
CA PHE A 220 24.11 -12.78 1.28
C PHE A 220 22.61 -12.63 1.55
N THR A 221 21.81 -13.01 0.57
CA THR A 221 20.35 -12.96 0.65
C THR A 221 19.85 -14.06 1.57
N ILE A 222 19.04 -13.68 2.55
CA ILE A 222 18.49 -14.62 3.55
C ILE A 222 16.98 -14.78 3.42
N GLY A 223 16.31 -13.87 2.73
CA GLY A 223 14.87 -13.88 2.62
C GLY A 223 14.33 -12.70 1.84
N GLY A 224 13.02 -12.64 1.80
CA GLY A 224 12.26 -11.56 1.20
C GLY A 224 10.78 -11.86 1.33
N GLY A 225 9.95 -10.99 0.79
CA GLY A 225 8.52 -11.21 0.85
C GLY A 225 7.75 -9.98 0.41
N THR A 226 6.56 -9.83 0.98
CA THR A 226 5.60 -8.82 0.57
C THR A 226 5.23 -7.93 1.75
N ILE A 227 5.17 -6.62 1.51
CA ILE A 227 4.69 -5.64 2.47
C ILE A 227 3.16 -5.76 2.56
N ILE A 228 2.66 -6.02 3.76
CA ILE A 228 1.22 -6.11 4.03
C ILE A 228 0.68 -4.72 4.38
N ASN A 229 1.33 -4.04 5.32
CA ASN A 229 1.02 -2.68 5.74
C ASN A 229 2.28 -1.81 5.67
N SER A 230 2.26 -0.77 4.84
CA SER A 230 3.40 0.14 4.67
C SER A 230 3.49 1.24 5.72
N ASN A 231 2.44 1.46 6.52
CA ASN A 231 2.34 2.51 7.54
C ASN A 231 2.00 1.94 8.91
N ALA A 232 2.76 0.93 9.33
CA ALA A 232 2.48 0.20 10.55
C ALA A 232 2.72 1.06 11.80
N LYS A 233 1.89 0.83 12.83
CA LYS A 233 2.18 1.27 14.19
C LYS A 233 3.08 0.24 14.88
N LYS A 234 3.71 0.66 15.97
CA LYS A 234 4.55 -0.26 16.76
C LYS A 234 3.69 -1.37 17.37
N HIS A 235 3.99 -2.62 17.02
CA HIS A 235 3.28 -3.79 17.56
C HIS A 235 4.01 -4.42 18.74
N LYS A 236 3.23 -5.08 19.61
CA LYS A 236 3.71 -6.02 20.61
C LYS A 236 3.83 -7.41 19.99
N ARG A 237 4.80 -8.20 20.44
CA ARG A 237 4.96 -9.60 20.00
C ARG A 237 3.83 -10.46 20.57
N PHE A 238 3.46 -11.51 19.83
CA PHE A 238 2.43 -12.48 20.21
C PHE A 238 1.06 -11.85 20.51
N ASP A 239 0.79 -10.69 19.92
CA ASP A 239 -0.51 -10.05 20.00
C ASP A 239 -1.45 -10.69 18.97
N LYS A 240 -2.39 -11.49 19.45
CA LYS A 240 -3.30 -12.26 18.59
C LYS A 240 -4.16 -11.37 17.71
N GLU A 241 -4.61 -10.22 18.22
CA GLU A 241 -5.45 -9.31 17.44
C GLU A 241 -4.68 -8.75 16.24
N VAL A 242 -3.42 -8.36 16.45
CA VAL A 242 -2.55 -7.86 15.37
C VAL A 242 -2.23 -8.96 14.35
N ILE A 243 -1.92 -10.17 14.81
CA ILE A 243 -1.59 -11.31 13.95
C ILE A 243 -2.79 -11.66 13.06
N ASP A 244 -3.99 -11.77 13.66
CA ASP A 244 -5.22 -12.08 12.93
C ASP A 244 -5.58 -10.98 11.92
N GLU A 245 -5.40 -9.70 12.30
CA GLU A 245 -5.60 -8.57 11.40
C GLU A 245 -4.65 -8.62 10.21
N LEU A 246 -3.34 -8.81 10.43
CA LEU A 246 -2.34 -8.90 9.37
C LEU A 246 -2.57 -10.11 8.44
N ALA A 247 -2.98 -11.25 9.00
CA ALA A 247 -3.31 -12.43 8.21
C ALA A 247 -4.52 -12.21 7.29
N LYS A 248 -5.52 -11.42 7.71
CA LYS A 248 -6.64 -10.98 6.86
C LYS A 248 -6.18 -9.98 5.80
N MET A 249 -5.32 -9.02 6.18
CA MET A 249 -4.71 -8.07 5.25
C MET A 249 -3.95 -8.74 4.11
N GLU A 250 -3.20 -9.79 4.41
CA GLU A 250 -2.43 -10.51 3.40
C GLU A 250 -3.32 -11.28 2.41
N LYS A 251 -4.44 -11.86 2.88
CA LYS A 251 -5.37 -12.63 2.03
C LYS A 251 -6.13 -11.77 1.04
N GLY A 252 -6.03 -10.45 1.14
CA GLY A 252 -6.71 -9.53 0.23
C GLY A 252 -8.19 -9.36 0.55
N ASP A 253 -8.62 -9.67 1.78
CA ASP A 253 -9.97 -9.39 2.29
C ASP A 253 -10.13 -7.88 2.59
N LEU A 254 -9.81 -7.03 1.59
CA LEU A 254 -9.85 -5.56 1.68
C LEU A 254 -11.25 -5.06 2.02
N ASP A 255 -12.27 -5.75 1.53
CA ASP A 255 -13.67 -5.54 1.91
C ASP A 255 -13.84 -5.66 3.43
N GLU A 256 -13.33 -6.73 4.04
CA GLU A 256 -13.42 -6.93 5.49
C GLU A 256 -12.56 -5.94 6.27
N ILE A 257 -11.40 -5.55 5.75
CA ILE A 257 -10.51 -4.62 6.45
C ILE A 257 -11.10 -3.22 6.46
N ILE A 258 -11.58 -2.74 5.32
CA ILE A 258 -12.26 -1.44 5.23
C ILE A 258 -13.53 -1.46 6.07
N GLU A 259 -14.30 -2.56 6.04
CA GLU A 259 -15.47 -2.73 6.89
C GLU A 259 -15.11 -2.67 8.39
N ASN A 260 -14.12 -3.44 8.84
CA ASN A 260 -13.71 -3.49 10.25
C ASN A 260 -13.08 -2.17 10.72
N GLU A 261 -12.25 -1.54 9.89
CA GLU A 261 -11.65 -0.24 10.20
C GLU A 261 -12.73 0.85 10.29
N THR A 262 -13.70 0.82 9.36
CA THR A 262 -14.86 1.70 9.43
C THR A 262 -15.67 1.42 10.69
N LEU A 263 -15.88 0.17 11.09
CA LEU A 263 -16.58 -0.19 12.34
C LEU A 263 -15.87 0.39 13.57
N LYS A 264 -14.54 0.20 13.69
CA LYS A 264 -13.73 0.74 14.80
C LYS A 264 -13.80 2.28 14.88
N THR A 265 -13.87 2.95 13.73
CA THR A 265 -13.80 4.42 13.63
C THR A 265 -15.15 5.08 13.38
N SER A 266 -16.25 4.32 13.34
CA SER A 266 -17.60 4.81 12.99
C SER A 266 -18.08 5.95 13.88
N ALA A 267 -17.62 6.02 15.13
CA ALA A 267 -17.95 7.11 16.05
C ALA A 267 -17.44 8.50 15.60
N ASP A 268 -16.42 8.53 14.75
CA ASP A 268 -15.80 9.74 14.23
C ASP A 268 -16.16 10.00 12.75
N PHE A 269 -16.95 9.11 12.12
CA PHE A 269 -17.41 9.20 10.73
C PHE A 269 -16.25 9.44 9.73
N PRO A 270 -15.35 8.45 9.53
CA PRO A 270 -14.17 8.59 8.68
C PRO A 270 -14.54 8.92 7.22
N ASP A 271 -13.67 9.68 6.54
CA ASP A 271 -13.73 9.90 5.09
C ASP A 271 -12.89 8.85 4.34
N ALA A 272 -13.05 8.79 3.01
CA ALA A 272 -12.30 7.84 2.18
C ALA A 272 -10.77 8.05 2.27
N ARG A 273 -10.32 9.29 2.51
CA ARG A 273 -8.89 9.62 2.67
C ARG A 273 -8.32 9.04 3.96
N TYR A 274 -9.07 9.14 5.04
CA TYR A 274 -8.71 8.52 6.30
C TYR A 274 -8.59 7.01 6.15
N LEU A 275 -9.58 6.36 5.54
CA LEU A 275 -9.57 4.91 5.33
C LEU A 275 -8.44 4.47 4.40
N ALA A 276 -8.16 5.21 3.33
CA ALA A 276 -7.00 4.97 2.46
C ALA A 276 -5.69 5.07 3.23
N LYS A 277 -5.55 6.08 4.09
CA LYS A 277 -4.36 6.28 4.91
C LYS A 277 -4.19 5.18 5.98
N SER A 278 -5.25 4.81 6.68
CA SER A 278 -5.19 3.81 7.75
C SER A 278 -4.97 2.39 7.21
N THR A 279 -5.52 2.08 6.04
CA THR A 279 -5.34 0.78 5.36
C THR A 279 -4.08 0.71 4.50
N GLY A 280 -3.40 1.85 4.25
CA GLY A 280 -2.21 1.92 3.41
C GLY A 280 -2.50 1.64 1.93
N LYS A 281 -3.70 1.97 1.46
CA LYS A 281 -4.21 1.69 0.11
C LYS A 281 -4.49 2.98 -0.67
N GLY A 282 -4.60 2.85 -1.98
CA GLY A 282 -4.89 3.99 -2.85
C GLY A 282 -6.33 4.47 -2.71
N LEU A 283 -6.56 5.78 -2.87
CA LEU A 283 -7.89 6.39 -2.78
C LEU A 283 -8.92 5.77 -3.75
N ASN A 284 -8.51 5.45 -4.97
CA ASN A 284 -9.40 4.84 -5.98
C ASN A 284 -9.80 3.41 -5.60
N GLU A 285 -8.84 2.61 -5.11
CA GLU A 285 -9.06 1.23 -4.69
C GLU A 285 -10.02 1.21 -3.49
N VAL A 286 -9.77 2.05 -2.48
CA VAL A 286 -10.65 2.21 -1.32
C VAL A 286 -12.04 2.70 -1.73
N GLY A 287 -12.14 3.67 -2.64
CA GLY A 287 -13.43 4.16 -3.14
C GLY A 287 -14.27 3.04 -3.77
N SER A 288 -13.67 2.21 -4.63
CA SER A 288 -14.38 1.10 -5.27
C SER A 288 -14.90 0.06 -4.27
N ILE A 289 -14.16 -0.19 -3.19
CA ILE A 289 -14.54 -1.13 -2.14
C ILE A 289 -15.63 -0.53 -1.26
N ILE A 290 -15.53 0.76 -0.90
CA ILE A 290 -16.58 1.47 -0.18
C ILE A 290 -17.90 1.41 -0.96
N ASP A 291 -17.87 1.68 -2.27
CA ASP A 291 -19.07 1.59 -3.12
C ASP A 291 -19.67 0.18 -3.12
N LYS A 292 -18.82 -0.85 -3.15
CA LYS A 292 -19.24 -2.26 -3.04
C LYS A 292 -19.87 -2.56 -1.68
N LEU A 293 -19.28 -2.09 -0.58
CA LEU A 293 -19.77 -2.29 0.79
C LEU A 293 -21.07 -1.53 1.07
N ILE A 294 -21.24 -0.34 0.48
CA ILE A 294 -22.51 0.42 0.52
C ILE A 294 -23.59 -0.34 -0.24
N LYS A 295 -23.32 -0.80 -1.47
CA LYS A 295 -24.26 -1.63 -2.24
C LYS A 295 -24.62 -2.93 -1.51
N GLY A 296 -23.68 -3.50 -0.76
CA GLY A 296 -23.90 -4.67 0.09
C GLY A 296 -24.60 -4.37 1.43
N GLY A 297 -24.98 -3.12 1.71
CA GLY A 297 -25.69 -2.72 2.93
C GLY A 297 -24.84 -2.77 4.21
N ARG A 298 -23.52 -2.91 4.10
CA ARG A 298 -22.61 -3.00 5.26
C ARG A 298 -22.17 -1.63 5.76
N LEU A 299 -21.98 -0.68 4.85
CA LEU A 299 -21.63 0.71 5.15
C LEU A 299 -22.76 1.68 4.74
N VAL A 300 -22.82 2.81 5.43
CA VAL A 300 -23.76 3.91 5.15
C VAL A 300 -22.94 5.17 4.88
N ALA A 301 -23.26 5.87 3.79
CA ALA A 301 -22.64 7.14 3.44
C ALA A 301 -23.46 8.32 3.95
N PHE A 302 -22.77 9.34 4.44
CA PHE A 302 -23.34 10.60 4.92
C PHE A 302 -22.73 11.76 4.14
N SER A 303 -23.56 12.71 3.74
CA SER A 303 -23.12 13.86 2.96
C SER A 303 -22.72 15.04 3.88
N ILE A 304 -21.57 15.64 3.62
CA ILE A 304 -21.08 16.81 4.34
C ILE A 304 -20.57 17.83 3.32
N GLY A 305 -21.48 18.65 2.80
CA GLY A 305 -21.18 19.55 1.68
C GLY A 305 -20.80 18.73 0.44
N ASP A 306 -19.62 19.00 -0.12
CA ASP A 306 -19.09 18.29 -1.31
C ASP A 306 -18.31 17.00 -0.97
N SER A 307 -18.34 16.54 0.28
CA SER A 307 -17.57 15.37 0.73
C SER A 307 -18.46 14.32 1.39
N TYR A 308 -17.99 13.07 1.36
CA TYR A 308 -18.68 11.91 1.96
C TYR A 308 -17.90 11.36 3.15
N CYS A 309 -18.64 11.03 4.20
CA CYS A 309 -18.17 10.27 5.36
C CYS A 309 -18.93 8.96 5.46
N TYR A 310 -18.35 7.97 6.12
CA TYR A 310 -18.90 6.62 6.17
C TYR A 310 -19.03 6.15 7.61
N ALA A 311 -20.07 5.36 7.89
CA ALA A 311 -20.20 4.63 9.15
C ALA A 311 -20.71 3.21 8.88
N HIS A 312 -20.37 2.30 9.77
CA HIS A 312 -20.76 0.91 9.67
C HIS A 312 -22.23 0.72 10.10
N ARG A 313 -22.97 -0.17 9.42
CA ARG A 313 -24.39 -0.44 9.71
C ARG A 313 -24.65 -0.85 11.16
N LYS A 314 -23.85 -1.79 11.70
CA LYS A 314 -23.88 -2.17 13.13
C LYS A 314 -23.81 -0.98 14.09
N TYR A 315 -22.94 -0.01 13.83
CA TYR A 315 -22.84 1.19 14.67
C TYR A 315 -24.09 2.07 14.58
N ILE A 316 -24.69 2.17 13.38
CA ILE A 316 -25.98 2.85 13.19
C ILE A 316 -27.09 2.14 13.99
N ASP A 317 -27.13 0.81 13.98
CA ASP A 317 -28.10 0.03 14.75
C ASP A 317 -27.90 0.20 16.27
N GLU A 318 -26.65 0.25 16.74
CA GLU A 318 -26.31 0.57 18.13
C GLU A 318 -26.78 1.97 18.53
N ILE A 319 -26.54 2.98 17.68
CA ILE A 319 -27.05 4.34 17.91
C ILE A 319 -28.58 4.35 17.94
N ALA A 320 -29.24 3.64 17.03
CA ALA A 320 -30.70 3.57 16.97
C ALA A 320 -31.27 3.01 18.28
N ASN A 321 -30.68 1.92 18.79
CA ASN A 321 -31.07 1.34 20.07
C ASN A 321 -30.80 2.31 21.24
N LYS A 322 -29.65 3.00 21.22
CA LYS A 322 -29.34 4.03 22.21
C LYS A 322 -30.35 5.18 22.18
N PHE A 323 -30.78 5.62 21.00
CA PHE A 323 -31.83 6.64 20.85
C PHE A 323 -33.17 6.15 21.42
N ARG A 324 -33.57 4.92 21.12
CA ARG A 324 -34.81 4.32 21.69
C ARG A 324 -34.78 4.29 23.21
N ILE A 325 -33.67 3.89 23.81
CA ILE A 325 -33.51 3.87 25.27
C ILE A 325 -33.60 5.28 25.86
N ILE A 326 -32.87 6.25 25.28
CA ILE A 326 -32.86 7.64 25.77
C ILE A 326 -34.25 8.29 25.65
N LEU A 327 -34.94 8.09 24.52
CA LEU A 327 -36.28 8.62 24.30
C LEU A 327 -37.31 7.94 25.19
N GLY A 328 -37.20 6.62 25.41
CA GLY A 328 -38.03 5.87 26.34
C GLY A 328 -37.93 6.40 27.76
N GLN A 329 -36.70 6.51 28.29
CA GLN A 329 -36.43 7.10 29.60
C GLN A 329 -36.94 8.54 29.73
N PHE A 330 -36.88 9.32 28.65
CA PHE A 330 -37.39 10.68 28.65
C PHE A 330 -38.91 10.75 28.72
N HIS A 331 -39.64 9.89 27.98
CA HIS A 331 -41.10 9.84 28.04
C HIS A 331 -41.61 9.23 29.36
N GLU A 332 -40.88 8.29 29.96
CA GLU A 332 -41.19 7.81 31.32
C GLU A 332 -41.04 8.93 32.35
N LYS A 333 -39.98 9.74 32.26
CA LYS A 333 -39.72 10.84 33.19
C LYS A 333 -40.60 12.06 32.96
N TYR A 334 -41.03 12.31 31.71
CA TYR A 334 -41.84 13.47 31.33
C TYR A 334 -43.03 13.09 30.42
N PRO A 335 -44.07 12.41 30.93
CA PRO A 335 -45.17 11.87 30.11
C PRO A 335 -46.01 12.94 29.37
N LEU A 336 -46.03 14.17 29.88
CA LEU A 336 -46.80 15.28 29.30
C LEU A 336 -46.04 16.06 28.20
N ARG A 337 -44.76 15.75 27.96
CA ARG A 337 -43.98 16.42 26.92
C ARG A 337 -44.13 15.68 25.58
N PRO A 338 -44.30 16.41 24.45
CA PRO A 338 -44.48 15.79 23.14
C PRO A 338 -43.21 15.13 22.59
N GLY A 339 -42.02 15.45 23.13
CA GLY A 339 -40.76 14.84 22.72
C GLY A 339 -39.52 15.55 23.29
N MET A 340 -38.36 14.92 23.12
CA MET A 340 -37.04 15.50 23.43
C MET A 340 -36.57 16.41 22.29
N SER A 341 -35.81 17.46 22.59
CA SER A 341 -35.21 18.31 21.55
C SER A 341 -34.10 17.56 20.79
N LYS A 342 -33.91 17.90 19.51
CA LYS A 342 -32.86 17.33 18.65
C LYS A 342 -31.45 17.51 19.25
N GLU A 343 -31.15 18.69 19.80
CA GLU A 343 -29.85 19.02 20.40
C GLU A 343 -29.59 18.22 21.69
N GLU A 344 -30.62 18.01 22.51
CA GLU A 344 -30.52 17.22 23.74
C GLU A 344 -30.28 15.73 23.41
N LEU A 345 -30.96 15.20 22.40
CA LEU A 345 -30.75 13.82 21.95
C LEU A 345 -29.34 13.63 21.39
N LYS A 346 -28.87 14.55 20.55
CA LYS A 346 -27.52 14.52 19.97
C LYS A 346 -26.44 14.55 21.04
N SER A 347 -26.52 15.48 21.99
CA SER A 347 -25.51 15.65 23.04
C SER A 347 -25.42 14.47 24.01
N ARG A 348 -26.53 13.78 24.28
CA ARG A 348 -26.54 12.58 25.14
C ARG A 348 -26.07 11.32 24.43
N ALA A 349 -26.30 11.22 23.12
CA ALA A 349 -26.11 9.98 22.39
C ALA A 349 -24.81 9.92 21.58
N LEU A 350 -24.32 11.05 21.06
CA LEU A 350 -23.16 11.13 20.17
C LEU A 350 -22.04 12.01 20.75
N LYS A 351 -20.82 11.88 20.21
CA LYS A 351 -19.71 12.78 20.55
C LYS A 351 -20.00 14.21 20.09
N SER A 352 -19.49 15.20 20.82
CA SER A 352 -19.61 16.62 20.48
C SER A 352 -18.97 16.98 19.14
N SER A 353 -18.04 16.17 18.63
CA SER A 353 -17.38 16.32 17.33
C SER A 353 -18.28 16.05 16.13
N VAL A 354 -19.46 15.42 16.33
CA VAL A 354 -20.36 15.05 15.22
C VAL A 354 -21.09 16.29 14.68
N LYS A 355 -20.95 16.55 13.38
CA LYS A 355 -21.62 17.67 12.69
C LYS A 355 -23.14 17.51 12.71
N GLN A 356 -23.84 18.63 12.67
CA GLN A 356 -25.32 18.65 12.69
C GLN A 356 -25.93 17.97 11.46
N SER A 357 -25.34 18.14 10.28
CA SER A 357 -25.80 17.50 9.04
C SER A 357 -25.84 15.98 9.13
N ILE A 358 -24.80 15.36 9.67
CA ILE A 358 -24.72 13.90 9.89
C ILE A 358 -25.85 13.44 10.82
N PHE A 359 -26.13 14.21 11.89
CA PHE A 359 -27.19 13.87 12.84
C PHE A 359 -28.59 13.97 12.20
N ASP A 360 -28.84 15.00 11.39
CA ASP A 360 -30.11 15.13 10.68
C ASP A 360 -30.30 14.03 9.64
N ASP A 361 -29.26 13.67 8.87
CA ASP A 361 -29.28 12.54 7.94
C ASP A 361 -29.55 11.21 8.67
N LEU A 362 -28.91 11.00 9.82
CA LEU A 362 -29.10 9.81 10.65
C LEU A 362 -30.54 9.72 11.18
N LEU A 363 -31.14 10.84 11.60
CA LEU A 363 -32.55 10.87 12.02
C LEU A 363 -33.51 10.57 10.88
N VAL A 364 -33.27 11.09 9.68
CA VAL A 364 -34.08 10.78 8.48
C VAL A 364 -34.00 9.29 8.19
N MET A 365 -32.79 8.73 8.16
CA MET A 365 -32.56 7.31 7.92
C MET A 365 -33.29 6.43 8.95
N LEU A 366 -33.20 6.75 10.24
CA LEU A 366 -33.86 5.98 11.30
C LEU A 366 -35.39 6.12 11.28
N LYS A 367 -35.91 7.26 10.79
CA LYS A 367 -37.36 7.46 10.61
C LYS A 367 -37.92 6.58 9.50
N ASP A 368 -37.12 6.31 8.48
CA ASP A 368 -37.49 5.48 7.33
C ASP A 368 -37.31 3.98 7.61
N MET A 369 -36.52 3.61 8.63
CA MET A 369 -36.37 2.23 9.13
C MET A 369 -37.56 1.74 9.98
N LYS A 370 -38.79 2.16 9.67
CA LYS A 370 -40.00 1.70 10.36
C LYS A 370 -40.28 0.21 10.07
N GLU A 371 -39.71 -0.64 10.90
CA GLU A 371 -40.36 -1.86 11.41
C GLU A 371 -40.31 -1.86 12.94
#